data_AF-A0A9E5IBW7-F1
#
_entry.id   AF-A0A9E5IBW7-F1
#
_cell.length_a   1.000
_cell.length_b   1.000
_cell.length_c   1.000
_cell.angle_alpha   90.00
_cell.angle_beta   90.00
_cell.angle_gamma   90.00
#
_symmetry.space_group_name_H-M   'P 1'
#
loop_
_entity.id
_entity.type
_entity.pdbx_description
1 polymer ?
#
loop_
_entity_poly.entity_id
_entity_poly.type
_entity_poly.pdbx_seq_one_letter_code
_entity_poly.pdbx_strand_id
1 'polypeptide(L)'
;MKQFTMLDDGWFKLVSYGNGLAYLIVHKPSQTETYIHGDDAAQFERELDAIEIAKPALTYSETIGYAWGHLGYREMATPIPGSR
;
A
#
# COMPACT_ATOMS: atom_id res chain seq x y z
N MET A 1 -7.99 10.70 -11.58
CA MET A 1 -6.98 9.75 -11.07
C MET A 1 -5.91 10.56 -10.35
N LYS A 2 -5.68 10.30 -9.06
CA LYS A 2 -4.66 11.00 -8.27
C LYS A 2 -3.31 10.37 -8.59
N GLN A 3 -2.37 11.18 -9.09
CA GLN A 3 -1.00 10.74 -9.35
C GLN A 3 -0.25 10.75 -8.02
N PHE A 4 -0.29 9.63 -7.28
CA PHE A 4 0.35 9.54 -5.97
C PHE A 4 1.83 9.22 -6.13
N THR A 5 2.70 10.23 -6.12
CA THR A 5 4.16 9.98 -6.15
C THR A 5 4.64 9.38 -4.83
N MET A 6 4.11 9.87 -3.69
CA MET A 6 4.41 9.35 -2.36
C MET A 6 3.35 9.85 -1.36
N LEU A 7 2.93 8.98 -0.47
CA LEU A 7 2.05 9.29 0.65
C LEU A 7 2.69 8.78 1.94
N ASP A 8 2.60 9.59 2.99
CA ASP A 8 3.16 9.30 4.30
C ASP A 8 2.23 9.86 5.37
N ASP A 9 1.70 8.98 6.22
CA ASP A 9 0.81 9.34 7.33
C ASP A 9 1.30 8.75 8.67
N GLY A 10 2.61 8.63 8.82
CA GLY A 10 3.22 8.21 10.10
C GLY A 10 3.11 6.71 10.42
N TRP A 11 2.03 6.01 10.06
CA TRP A 11 1.89 4.55 10.23
C TRP A 11 2.21 3.78 8.96
N PHE A 12 1.69 4.27 7.84
CA PHE A 12 1.96 3.73 6.51
C PHE A 12 2.62 4.78 5.65
N LYS A 13 3.49 4.31 4.75
CA LYS A 13 3.99 5.06 3.62
C LYS A 13 3.72 4.27 2.35
N LEU A 14 3.12 4.91 1.36
CA LEU A 14 2.89 4.33 0.03
C LEU A 14 3.72 5.11 -0.99
N VAL A 15 4.50 4.40 -1.79
CA VAL A 15 5.28 4.99 -2.89
C VAL A 15 4.81 4.34 -4.19
N SER A 16 4.43 5.15 -5.18
CA SER A 16 4.14 4.65 -6.52
C SER A 16 5.36 4.81 -7.41
N TYR A 17 5.69 3.78 -8.18
CA TYR A 17 6.75 3.78 -9.17
C TYR A 17 6.16 3.68 -10.57
N GLY A 18 6.73 4.43 -11.51
CA GLY A 18 6.38 4.34 -12.93
C GLY A 18 4.92 4.68 -13.25
N ASN A 19 4.27 5.57 -12.47
CA ASN A 19 2.85 5.92 -12.60
C ASN A 19 1.90 4.72 -12.35
N GLY A 20 2.07 4.00 -11.24
CA GLY A 20 1.18 2.89 -10.88
C GLY A 20 1.60 1.52 -11.44
N LEU A 21 2.75 1.44 -12.11
CA LEU A 21 3.32 0.15 -12.55
C LEU A 21 3.85 -0.70 -11.39
N ALA A 22 4.19 -0.05 -10.27
CA ALA A 22 4.50 -0.72 -9.03
C ALA A 22 4.21 0.18 -7.83
N TYR A 23 4.02 -0.44 -6.67
CA TYR A 23 3.78 0.21 -5.39
C TYR A 23 4.69 -0.39 -4.33
N LEU A 24 5.19 0.45 -3.43
CA LEU A 24 5.83 0.03 -2.19
C LEU A 24 4.99 0.52 -1.04
N ILE A 25 4.45 -0.42 -0.26
CA ILE A 25 3.81 -0.11 1.01
C ILE A 25 4.82 -0.37 2.11
N VAL A 26 5.07 0.62 2.96
CA VAL A 26 5.92 0.53 4.14
C VAL A 26 5.04 0.68 5.37
N HIS A 27 4.95 -0.38 6.17
CA HIS A 27 4.34 -0.34 7.49
C HIS A 27 5.41 0.03 8.51
N LYS A 28 5.42 1.30 8.92
CA LYS A 28 6.47 1.90 9.74
C LYS A 28 6.61 1.25 11.13
N PRO A 29 5.52 0.92 11.86
CA PRO A 29 5.63 0.30 13.19
C PRO A 29 6.39 -1.02 13.22
N SER A 30 6.17 -1.91 12.23
CA SER A 30 6.88 -3.19 12.16
C SER A 30 8.08 -3.17 11.23
N GLN A 31 8.37 -2.04 10.59
CA GLN A 31 9.40 -1.92 9.54
C GLN A 31 9.28 -3.03 8.50
N THR A 32 8.06 -3.32 8.05
CA THR A 32 7.83 -4.31 6.99
C THR A 32 7.44 -3.58 5.73
N GLU A 33 7.93 -4.06 4.59
CA GLU A 33 7.63 -3.49 3.31
C GLU A 33 7.10 -4.55 2.34
N THR A 34 6.12 -4.15 1.54
CA THR A 34 5.55 -4.98 0.47
C THR A 34 5.77 -4.26 -0.84
N TYR A 35 6.48 -4.92 -1.75
CA TYR A 35 6.64 -4.46 -3.12
C TYR A 35 5.62 -5.15 -4.01
N ILE A 36 4.77 -4.36 -4.66
CA ILE A 36 3.68 -4.82 -5.52
C ILE A 36 4.01 -4.37 -6.93
N HIS A 37 4.04 -5.28 -7.91
CA HIS A 37 4.42 -4.95 -9.29
C HIS A 37 3.68 -5.82 -10.30
N GLY A 38 3.69 -5.41 -11.57
CA GLY A 38 3.04 -6.18 -12.64
C GLY A 38 1.52 -6.22 -12.49
N ASP A 39 0.92 -7.39 -12.70
CA ASP A 39 -0.55 -7.55 -12.64
C ASP A 39 -1.12 -7.24 -11.25
N ASP A 40 -0.35 -7.52 -10.19
CA ASP A 40 -0.73 -7.25 -8.80
C ASP A 40 -0.83 -5.74 -8.52
N ALA A 41 -0.04 -4.90 -9.21
CA ALA A 41 -0.10 -3.45 -9.04
C ALA A 41 -1.42 -2.87 -9.58
N ALA A 42 -1.87 -3.35 -10.74
CA ALA A 42 -3.15 -2.96 -11.31
C ALA A 42 -4.34 -3.51 -10.51
N GLN A 43 -4.17 -4.68 -9.86
CA GLN A 43 -5.17 -5.18 -8.92
C GLN A 43 -5.22 -4.33 -7.65
N PHE A 44 -4.08 -4.01 -7.05
CA PHE A 44 -3.97 -3.17 -5.87
C PHE A 44 -4.62 -1.79 -6.05
N GLU A 45 -4.38 -1.13 -7.18
CA GLU A 45 -5.01 0.16 -7.48
C GLU A 45 -6.54 0.05 -7.54
N ARG A 46 -7.07 -0.97 -8.21
CA ARG A 46 -8.53 -1.22 -8.27
C ARG A 46 -9.13 -1.51 -6.91
N GLU A 47 -8.41 -2.23 -6.06
CA GLU A 47 -8.84 -2.55 -4.71
C GLU A 47 -8.83 -1.33 -3.80
N LEU A 48 -7.82 -0.45 -3.91
CA LEU A 48 -7.81 0.84 -3.22
C LEU A 48 -9.00 1.71 -3.65
N ASP A 49 -9.23 1.86 -4.95
CA ASP A 49 -10.37 2.61 -5.48
C ASP A 49 -11.71 2.04 -4.97
N ALA A 50 -11.84 0.71 -4.93
CA ALA A 50 -13.03 0.05 -4.40
C ALA A 50 -13.24 0.33 -2.90
N ILE A 51 -12.17 0.35 -2.09
CA ILE A 51 -12.26 0.71 -0.67
C ILE A 51 -12.65 2.18 -0.51
N GLU A 52 -12.06 3.10 -1.27
CA GLU A 52 -12.39 4.53 -1.22
C GLU A 52 -13.87 4.77 -1.57
N ILE A 53 -14.40 4.06 -2.57
CA ILE A 53 -15.81 4.14 -2.97
C ILE A 53 -16.73 3.53 -1.90
N ALA A 54 -16.38 2.36 -1.37
CA ALA A 54 -17.21 1.63 -0.41
C ALA A 54 -17.18 2.25 0.99
N LYS A 55 -16.07 2.92 1.35
CA LYS A 55 -15.82 3.47 2.67
C LYS A 55 -15.26 4.91 2.57
N PRO A 56 -16.02 5.87 2.05
CA PRO A 56 -15.55 7.24 1.77
C PRO A 56 -15.19 8.04 3.02
N ALA A 57 -15.58 7.56 4.21
CA ALA A 57 -15.23 8.17 5.49
C ALA A 57 -13.83 7.78 5.98
N LEU A 58 -13.20 6.76 5.39
CA LEU A 58 -11.83 6.39 5.75
C LEU A 58 -10.84 7.40 5.21
N THR A 59 -9.88 7.76 6.05
CA THR A 59 -8.66 8.41 5.59
C THR A 59 -7.87 7.46 4.70
N TYR A 60 -7.02 8.03 3.85
CA TYR A 60 -6.22 7.21 2.93
C TYR A 60 -5.33 6.18 3.65
N SER A 61 -4.84 6.51 4.83
CA SER A 61 -4.00 5.62 5.63
C SER A 61 -4.77 4.47 6.23
N GLU A 62 -6.03 4.71 6.60
CA GLU A 62 -6.95 3.64 6.99
C GLU A 62 -7.29 2.77 5.78
N THR A 63 -7.43 3.35 4.58
CA THR A 63 -7.58 2.60 3.32
C THR A 63 -6.37 1.72 3.03
N ILE A 64 -5.13 2.26 3.12
CA ILE A 64 -3.90 1.46 2.97
C ILE A 64 -3.83 0.40 4.07
N GLY A 65 -4.12 0.76 5.32
CA GLY A 65 -4.10 -0.18 6.45
C GLY A 65 -5.10 -1.32 6.26
N TYR A 66 -6.27 -1.01 5.68
CA TYR A 66 -7.26 -2.01 5.30
C TYR A 66 -6.73 -2.91 4.18
N ALA A 67 -6.17 -2.36 3.11
CA ALA A 67 -5.55 -3.17 2.05
C ALA A 67 -4.43 -4.06 2.63
N TRP A 68 -3.52 -3.47 3.39
CA TRP A 68 -2.39 -4.14 4.04
C TRP A 68 -2.82 -5.34 4.89
N GLY A 69 -3.74 -5.12 5.84
CA GLY A 69 -4.13 -6.15 6.81
C GLY A 69 -5.22 -7.09 6.32
N HIS A 70 -6.17 -6.61 5.52
CA HIS A 70 -7.40 -7.32 5.18
C HIS A 70 -7.36 -7.95 3.77
N LEU A 71 -6.62 -7.35 2.83
CA LEU A 71 -6.47 -7.90 1.47
C LEU A 71 -5.22 -8.76 1.30
N GLY A 72 -4.47 -9.02 2.37
CA GLY A 72 -3.35 -9.96 2.36
C GLY A 72 -2.00 -9.38 1.91
N TYR A 73 -1.92 -8.08 1.58
CA TYR A 73 -0.64 -7.47 1.18
C TYR A 73 0.42 -7.48 2.29
N ARG A 74 0.02 -7.60 3.57
CA ARG A 74 0.93 -7.90 4.68
C ARG A 74 1.67 -9.22 4.51
N GLU A 75 1.05 -10.24 3.92
CA GLU A 75 1.65 -11.57 3.74
C GLU A 75 2.58 -11.62 2.52
N MET A 76 2.41 -10.68 1.58
CA MET A 76 3.35 -10.43 0.48
C MET A 76 4.58 -9.63 0.92
N ALA A 77 4.64 -9.21 2.19
CA ALA A 77 5.73 -8.40 2.70
C ALA A 77 7.04 -9.18 2.65
N THR A 78 8.05 -8.59 2.02
CA THR A 78 9.41 -9.11 2.06
C THR A 78 10.02 -8.71 3.40
N PRO A 79 10.52 -9.65 4.22
CA PRO A 79 11.19 -9.29 5.46
C PRO A 79 12.50 -8.55 5.17
N ILE A 80 12.80 -7.50 5.93
CA ILE A 80 14.07 -6.76 5.81
C ILE A 80 15.24 -7.70 6.15
N PRO A 81 16.18 -7.95 5.23
CA PRO A 81 17.44 -8.59 5.58
C PRO A 81 18.31 -7.56 6.32
N GLY A 82 18.45 -7.70 7.65
CA GLY A 82 19.45 -6.96 8.40
C GLY A 82 19.00 -6.20 9.65
N SER A 83 17.76 -6.36 10.13
CA SER A 83 17.37 -5.83 11.45
C SER A 83 17.98 -6.70 12.57
N ARG A 84 19.24 -6.43 12.91
CA ARG A 84 19.89 -6.83 14.17
C ARG A 84 20.17 -5.58 14.99
#